data_AF-A0A0K2JI82-F1
#
_entry.id   AF-A0A0K2JI82-F1
#
_cell.length_a   1.000
_cell.length_b   1.000
_cell.length_c   1.000
_cell.angle_alpha   90.00
_cell.angle_beta   90.00
_cell.angle_gamma   90.00
#
_symmetry.space_group_name_H-M   'P 1'
#
loop_
_entity.id
_entity.type
_entity.pdbx_description
1 polymer ?
#
loop_
_entity_poly.entity_id
_entity_poly.type
_entity_poly.pdbx_seq_one_letter_code
_entity_poly.pdbx_strand_id
1 'polypeptide(L)'
;MWKNIFYQLNAFRLVQFIWDNPLSVIIGKLGTGKTLLLTYLSQVMKLLTDKIYSNYPLEDDFYLDFTDRTKLVPLDDNVILFDESYLYIDGTSPHDEKKVHSGKIPGIVLARHFGNRALFTAQREGMIWNNIRQLASGIIIPISLKKHVAKKGFNFFNSFFIMRIGIFQDITDYETWKTKSVERAVEDKRVKDKSDVGLGIRFFKIIIPL
;
A
#
# COMPACT_ATOMS: atom_id res chain seq x y z
N MET A 1 -12.13 -11.82 22.00
CA MET A 1 -11.38 -10.65 22.54
C MET A 1 -9.92 -10.67 22.09
N TRP A 2 -9.09 -11.64 22.51
CA TRP A 2 -7.65 -11.72 22.19
C TRP A 2 -7.27 -11.65 20.69
N LYS A 3 -8.01 -12.32 19.81
CA LYS A 3 -7.75 -12.26 18.36
C LYS A 3 -7.93 -10.85 17.78
N ASN A 4 -8.90 -10.08 18.27
CA ASN A 4 -9.14 -8.72 17.79
C ASN A 4 -8.01 -7.77 18.23
N ILE A 5 -7.51 -7.93 19.46
CA ILE A 5 -6.35 -7.16 19.96
C ILE A 5 -5.10 -7.45 19.11
N PHE A 6 -4.85 -8.71 18.76
CA PHE A 6 -3.72 -9.07 17.90
C PHE A 6 -3.83 -8.45 16.50
N TYR A 7 -5.04 -8.40 15.93
CA TYR A 7 -5.26 -7.75 14.63
C TYR A 7 -5.11 -6.22 14.70
N GLN A 8 -5.53 -5.60 15.79
CA GLN A 8 -5.32 -4.16 16.02
C GLN A 8 -3.81 -3.84 16.16
N LEU A 9 -3.06 -4.65 16.91
CA LEU A 9 -1.59 -4.51 17.02
C LEU A 9 -0.91 -4.65 15.65
N ASN A 10 -1.42 -5.52 14.77
CA ASN A 10 -0.89 -5.64 13.41
C ASN A 10 -1.21 -4.41 12.53
N ALA A 11 -2.35 -3.75 12.75
CA ALA A 11 -2.65 -2.49 12.08
C ALA A 11 -1.66 -1.39 12.53
N PHE A 12 -1.38 -1.29 13.82
CA PHE A 12 -0.34 -0.37 14.33
C PHE A 12 1.04 -0.66 13.72
N ARG A 13 1.43 -1.93 13.61
CA ARG A 13 2.69 -2.31 12.95
C ARG A 13 2.73 -1.93 11.47
N LEU A 14 1.61 -2.04 10.76
CA LEU A 14 1.51 -1.63 9.37
C LEU A 14 1.64 -0.10 9.24
N VAL A 15 0.99 0.65 10.13
CA VAL A 15 1.08 2.11 10.18
C VAL A 15 2.50 2.57 10.48
N GLN A 16 3.15 2.00 11.49
CA GLN A 16 4.57 2.28 11.80
C GLN A 16 5.46 1.97 10.61
N PHE A 17 5.25 0.82 9.96
CA PHE A 17 5.98 0.47 8.75
C PHE A 17 5.83 1.53 7.66
N ILE A 18 4.61 1.99 7.36
CA ILE A 18 4.39 3.04 6.35
C ILE A 18 5.04 4.37 6.78
N TRP A 19 4.96 4.70 8.07
CA TRP A 19 5.52 5.92 8.61
C TRP A 19 7.05 5.98 8.45
N ASP A 20 7.71 4.84 8.67
CA ASP A 20 9.16 4.66 8.55
C ASP A 20 9.63 4.48 7.09
N ASN A 21 8.72 4.19 6.15
CA ASN A 21 9.00 3.95 4.73
C ASN A 21 8.34 5.02 3.85
N PRO A 22 9.05 6.14 3.56
CA PRO A 22 8.52 7.30 2.85
C PRO A 22 7.90 6.99 1.48
N LEU A 23 8.37 5.93 0.82
CA LEU A 23 7.82 5.46 -0.44
C LEU A 23 7.41 4.00 -0.26
N SER A 24 6.10 3.78 -0.26
CA SER A 24 5.51 2.47 -0.12
C SER A 24 4.64 2.13 -1.34
N VAL A 25 4.64 0.86 -1.72
CA VAL A 25 3.94 0.37 -2.90
C VAL A 25 3.04 -0.80 -2.53
N ILE A 26 1.78 -0.74 -2.92
CA ILE A 26 0.78 -1.81 -2.76
C ILE A 26 0.55 -2.49 -4.11
N ILE A 27 0.99 -3.74 -4.25
CA ILE A 27 0.88 -4.49 -5.51
C ILE A 27 -0.08 -5.66 -5.35
N GLY A 28 -1.00 -5.82 -6.30
CA GLY A 28 -1.92 -6.95 -6.29
C GLY A 28 -2.90 -6.92 -7.45
N LYS A 29 -3.36 -8.10 -7.87
CA LYS A 29 -4.35 -8.25 -8.95
C LYS A 29 -5.64 -7.46 -8.66
N LEU A 30 -6.45 -7.22 -9.69
CA LEU A 30 -7.79 -6.62 -9.53
C LEU A 30 -8.61 -7.46 -8.53
N GLY A 31 -9.38 -6.80 -7.67
CA GLY A 31 -10.22 -7.47 -6.65
C GLY A 31 -9.47 -7.98 -5.40
N THR A 32 -8.16 -7.76 -5.26
CA THR A 32 -7.40 -8.15 -4.05
C THR A 32 -7.62 -7.24 -2.83
N GLY A 33 -8.32 -6.12 -3.02
CA GLY A 33 -8.62 -5.16 -1.96
C GLY A 33 -7.58 -4.04 -1.78
N LYS A 34 -6.81 -3.68 -2.81
CA LYS A 34 -5.82 -2.58 -2.75
C LYS A 34 -6.44 -1.25 -2.31
N THR A 35 -7.49 -0.80 -3.00
CA THR A 35 -8.20 0.43 -2.66
C THR A 35 -8.80 0.37 -1.26
N LEU A 36 -9.37 -0.77 -0.86
CA LEU A 36 -9.87 -0.97 0.50
C LEU A 36 -8.76 -0.85 1.56
N LEU A 37 -7.58 -1.43 1.29
CA LEU A 37 -6.41 -1.28 2.16
C LEU A 37 -5.95 0.18 2.22
N LEU A 38 -5.89 0.86 1.08
CA LEU A 38 -5.47 2.26 0.99
C LEU A 38 -6.42 3.19 1.75
N THR A 39 -7.74 3.00 1.60
CA THR A 39 -8.77 3.73 2.35
C THR A 39 -8.71 3.44 3.84
N TYR A 40 -8.50 2.18 4.23
CA TYR A 40 -8.30 1.85 5.64
C TYR A 40 -7.07 2.53 6.22
N LEU A 41 -5.97 2.57 5.45
CA LEU A 41 -4.75 3.25 5.85
C LEU A 41 -4.96 4.76 5.98
N SER A 42 -5.73 5.39 5.09
CA SER A 42 -6.06 6.83 5.24
C SER A 42 -6.71 7.10 6.59
N GLN A 43 -7.73 6.32 6.96
CA GLN A 43 -8.44 6.46 8.22
C GLN A 43 -7.55 6.26 9.44
N VAL A 44 -6.67 5.26 9.44
CA VAL A 44 -5.81 4.99 10.58
C VAL A 44 -4.65 5.99 10.67
N MET A 45 -4.15 6.48 9.53
CA MET A 45 -3.09 7.50 9.48
C MET A 45 -3.57 8.87 9.99
N LYS A 46 -4.89 9.12 10.05
CA LYS A 46 -5.45 10.30 10.74
C LYS A 46 -5.06 10.39 12.22
N LEU A 47 -4.65 9.28 12.83
CA LEU A 47 -4.10 9.27 14.18
C LEU A 47 -2.70 9.92 14.28
N LEU A 48 -2.01 10.10 13.14
CA LEU A 48 -0.65 10.63 13.06
C LEU A 48 -0.57 11.98 12.33
N THR A 49 -1.43 12.21 11.34
CA THR A 49 -1.48 13.46 10.58
C THR A 49 -2.87 13.72 10.02
N ASP A 50 -3.26 14.99 9.98
CA ASP A 50 -4.47 15.49 9.33
C ASP A 50 -4.26 15.84 7.84
N LYS A 51 -3.00 15.82 7.38
CA LYS A 51 -2.63 16.18 6.01
C LYS A 51 -2.57 14.95 5.09
N ILE A 52 -3.75 14.44 4.76
CA ILE A 52 -3.90 13.29 3.86
C ILE A 52 -4.43 13.77 2.51
N TYR A 53 -3.73 13.37 1.44
CA TYR A 53 -4.07 13.70 0.06
C TYR A 53 -4.33 12.42 -0.73
N SER A 54 -5.37 12.41 -1.56
CA SER A 54 -5.71 11.26 -2.40
C SER A 54 -6.17 11.66 -3.80
N ASN A 55 -5.96 10.78 -4.78
CA ASN A 55 -6.48 10.94 -6.14
C ASN A 55 -7.92 10.42 -6.33
N TYR A 56 -8.55 9.95 -5.26
CA TYR A 56 -9.90 9.42 -5.23
C TYR A 56 -10.64 9.98 -4.02
N PRO A 57 -11.98 10.12 -4.09
CA PRO A 57 -12.74 10.76 -3.02
C PRO A 57 -12.66 9.94 -1.73
N LEU A 58 -12.27 10.61 -0.66
CA LEU A 58 -12.25 10.12 0.71
C LEU A 58 -12.94 11.16 1.60
N GLU A 59 -13.64 10.71 2.63
CA GLU A 59 -14.30 11.61 3.58
C GLU A 59 -13.23 12.40 4.36
N ASP A 60 -13.39 13.73 4.39
CA ASP A 60 -12.53 14.70 5.10
C ASP A 60 -11.06 14.79 4.63
N ASP A 61 -10.70 14.18 3.50
CA ASP A 61 -9.33 14.20 2.97
C ASP A 61 -9.21 15.16 1.77
N PHE A 62 -7.99 15.64 1.50
CA PHE A 62 -7.74 16.58 0.41
C PHE A 62 -7.66 15.86 -0.93
N TYR A 63 -8.59 16.18 -1.84
CA TYR A 63 -8.52 15.68 -3.21
C TYR A 63 -7.37 16.34 -3.98
N LEU A 64 -6.40 15.53 -4.42
CA LEU A 64 -5.29 15.95 -5.25
C LEU A 64 -5.47 15.39 -6.66
N ASP A 65 -5.86 16.26 -7.58
CA ASP A 65 -5.94 15.91 -9.00
C ASP A 65 -4.53 15.81 -9.59
N PHE A 66 -4.06 14.58 -9.78
CA PHE A 66 -2.74 14.34 -10.37
C PHE A 66 -2.72 14.54 -11.89
N THR A 67 -3.87 14.59 -12.55
CA THR A 67 -3.96 14.94 -13.98
C THR A 67 -3.66 16.43 -14.20
N ASP A 68 -4.04 17.28 -13.24
CA ASP A 68 -3.76 18.72 -13.28
C ASP A 68 -2.28 18.98 -13.01
N ARG A 69 -1.54 19.28 -14.09
CA ARG A 69 -0.09 19.47 -14.06
C ARG A 69 0.36 20.76 -13.39
N THR A 70 -0.57 21.69 -13.11
CA THR A 70 -0.27 22.98 -12.48
C THR A 70 -0.29 22.90 -10.95
N LYS A 71 -0.96 21.90 -10.39
CA LYS A 71 -1.03 21.69 -8.94
C LYS A 71 0.28 21.11 -8.41
N LEU A 72 0.87 21.82 -7.45
CA LEU A 72 2.04 21.37 -6.71
C LEU A 72 1.67 20.23 -5.76
N VAL A 73 2.59 19.29 -5.61
CA VAL A 73 2.50 18.29 -4.53
C VAL A 73 2.75 19.04 -3.21
N PRO A 74 1.89 18.85 -2.19
CA PRO A 74 2.05 19.52 -0.90
C PRO A 74 3.41 19.18 -0.27
N LEU A 75 3.99 20.20 0.37
CA LEU A 75 5.27 20.13 1.06
C LEU A 75 5.06 19.70 2.52
N ASP A 76 6.03 18.94 3.03
CA ASP A 76 6.25 18.57 4.43
C ASP A 76 5.22 17.68 5.15
N ASP A 77 5.69 16.50 5.60
CA ASP A 77 5.01 15.55 6.51
C ASP A 77 3.59 15.12 6.11
N ASN A 78 3.29 15.14 4.81
CA ASN A 78 1.99 14.72 4.27
C ASN A 78 1.93 13.22 4.02
N VAL A 79 0.73 12.65 4.07
CA VAL A 79 0.44 11.31 3.55
C VAL A 79 -0.25 11.45 2.20
N ILE A 80 0.32 10.83 1.16
CA ILE A 80 -0.17 10.95 -0.21
C ILE A 80 -0.54 9.56 -0.73
N LEU A 81 -1.79 9.39 -1.11
CA LEU A 81 -2.38 8.13 -1.52
C LEU A 81 -2.67 8.16 -3.02
N PHE A 82 -2.00 7.28 -3.76
CA PHE A 82 -2.15 7.11 -5.20
C PHE A 82 -2.79 5.77 -5.49
N ASP A 83 -4.11 5.74 -5.67
CA ASP A 83 -4.80 4.59 -6.23
C ASP A 83 -4.63 4.54 -7.75
N GLU A 84 -4.40 3.35 -8.30
CA GLU A 84 -4.16 3.12 -9.73
C GLU A 84 -3.07 4.05 -10.29
N SER A 85 -1.91 4.08 -9.62
CA SER A 85 -0.85 5.06 -9.86
C SER A 85 -0.36 5.11 -11.32
N TYR A 86 -0.48 4.00 -12.05
CA TYR A 86 -0.11 3.88 -13.46
C TYR A 86 -0.90 4.81 -14.39
N LEU A 87 -2.10 5.26 -13.99
CA LEU A 87 -2.90 6.23 -14.75
C LEU A 87 -2.26 7.63 -14.77
N TYR A 88 -1.38 7.90 -13.82
CA TYR A 88 -0.78 9.22 -13.61
C TYR A 88 0.73 9.22 -13.79
N ILE A 89 1.38 8.07 -13.62
CA ILE A 89 2.83 7.89 -13.73
C ILE A 89 3.07 6.53 -14.37
N ASP A 90 3.09 6.48 -15.69
CA ASP A 90 3.19 5.22 -16.42
C ASP A 90 4.61 4.63 -16.32
N GLY A 91 4.70 3.38 -15.87
CA GLY A 91 5.97 2.65 -15.86
C GLY A 91 6.45 2.15 -17.21
N THR A 92 5.60 2.19 -18.24
CA THR A 92 5.88 1.58 -19.55
C THR A 92 6.54 2.52 -20.55
N SER A 93 6.45 3.85 -20.39
CA SER A 93 7.19 4.83 -21.19
C SER A 93 7.99 5.85 -20.33
N PRO A 94 9.10 5.42 -19.70
CA PRO A 94 9.84 6.26 -18.76
C PRO A 94 10.51 7.49 -19.40
N HIS A 95 10.74 7.50 -20.72
CA HIS A 95 11.33 8.64 -21.44
C HIS A 95 10.31 9.75 -21.72
N ASP A 96 9.07 9.38 -22.05
CA ASP A 96 8.00 10.34 -22.27
C ASP A 96 7.53 10.95 -20.95
N GLU A 97 7.43 10.11 -19.91
CA GLU A 97 7.05 10.50 -18.54
C GLU A 97 8.00 11.53 -17.92
N LYS A 98 9.32 11.39 -18.14
CA LYS A 98 10.30 12.40 -17.69
C LYS A 98 10.06 13.79 -18.28
N LYS A 99 9.56 13.85 -19.51
CA LYS A 99 9.28 15.09 -20.22
C LYS A 99 7.93 15.68 -19.82
N VAL A 100 6.96 14.81 -19.52
CA VAL A 100 5.57 15.16 -19.18
C VAL A 100 5.40 15.53 -17.69
N HIS A 101 6.17 14.90 -16.79
CA HIS A 101 6.05 15.03 -15.33
C HIS A 101 7.27 15.67 -14.65
N SER A 102 8.09 16.43 -15.39
CA SER A 102 9.33 17.05 -14.91
C SER A 102 9.18 17.88 -13.62
N GLY A 103 7.99 18.45 -13.33
CA GLY A 103 7.70 19.16 -12.09
C GLY A 103 7.19 18.29 -10.91
N LYS A 104 6.52 17.16 -11.17
CA LYS A 104 5.94 16.29 -10.12
C LYS A 104 6.86 15.13 -9.72
N ILE A 105 7.70 14.67 -10.64
CA ILE A 105 8.72 13.64 -10.38
C ILE A 105 9.65 14.05 -9.23
N PRO A 106 10.22 15.27 -9.20
CA PRO A 106 10.94 15.76 -8.04
C PRO A 106 10.05 15.78 -6.81
N GLY A 107 8.80 16.23 -6.86
CA GLY A 107 7.91 16.24 -5.68
C GLY A 107 7.66 14.86 -5.05
N ILE A 108 7.55 13.81 -5.88
CA ILE A 108 7.33 12.43 -5.45
C ILE A 108 8.64 11.75 -5.01
N VAL A 109 9.73 11.96 -5.75
CA VAL A 109 11.05 11.41 -5.40
C VAL A 109 11.66 12.13 -4.19
N LEU A 110 11.46 13.44 -4.09
CA LEU A 110 11.83 14.29 -2.96
C LEU A 110 10.83 14.20 -1.81
N ALA A 111 9.74 13.45 -1.93
CA ALA A 111 8.83 13.19 -0.81
C ALA A 111 9.61 12.72 0.42
N ARG A 112 10.63 11.87 0.22
CA ARG A 112 11.57 11.43 1.25
C ARG A 112 12.32 12.59 1.93
N HIS A 113 12.75 13.59 1.17
CA HIS A 113 13.49 14.74 1.69
C HIS A 113 12.61 15.70 2.48
N PHE A 114 11.31 15.75 2.17
CA PHE A 114 10.32 16.56 2.88
C PHE A 114 9.55 15.78 3.97
N GLY A 115 9.97 14.55 4.29
CA GLY A 115 9.24 13.72 5.26
C GLY A 115 7.83 13.29 4.80
N ASN A 116 7.46 13.49 3.53
CA ASN A 116 6.20 12.98 2.99
C ASN A 116 6.22 11.45 2.91
N ARG A 117 5.05 10.82 3.13
CA ARG A 117 4.82 9.38 2.96
C ARG A 117 3.88 9.16 1.79
N ALA A 118 4.38 8.62 0.69
CA ALA A 118 3.59 8.33 -0.50
C ALA A 118 3.33 6.83 -0.65
N LEU A 119 2.06 6.47 -0.85
CA LEU A 119 1.60 5.11 -1.05
C LEU A 119 1.03 4.97 -2.47
N PHE A 120 1.57 4.03 -3.24
CA PHE A 120 1.16 3.79 -4.63
C PHE A 120 0.51 2.43 -4.78
N THR A 121 -0.68 2.35 -5.38
CA THR A 121 -1.27 1.07 -5.75
C THR A 121 -1.07 0.77 -7.23
N ALA A 122 -0.74 -0.47 -7.53
CA ALA A 122 -0.67 -0.95 -8.90
C ALA A 122 -1.13 -2.40 -9.02
N GLN A 123 -1.56 -2.79 -10.23
CA GLN A 123 -1.97 -4.17 -10.47
C GLN A 123 -0.77 -5.11 -10.65
N ARG A 124 0.33 -4.60 -11.22
CA ARG A 124 1.58 -5.31 -11.49
C ARG A 124 2.75 -4.37 -11.24
N GLU A 125 3.91 -4.91 -10.86
CA GLU A 125 5.14 -4.11 -10.67
C GLU A 125 5.47 -3.27 -11.89
N GLY A 126 5.39 -3.89 -13.08
CA GLY A 126 5.71 -3.27 -14.37
C GLY A 126 4.95 -1.99 -14.68
N MET A 127 3.78 -1.80 -14.06
CA MET A 127 2.94 -0.62 -14.25
C MET A 127 3.40 0.58 -13.44
N ILE A 128 4.24 0.36 -12.43
CA ILE A 128 4.82 1.43 -11.62
C ILE A 128 6.10 1.90 -12.29
N TRP A 129 6.26 3.21 -12.36
CA TRP A 129 7.48 3.83 -12.85
C TRP A 129 8.73 3.32 -12.13
N ASN A 130 9.76 3.00 -12.92
CA ASN A 130 10.94 2.28 -12.44
C ASN A 130 11.64 2.99 -11.28
N ASN A 131 11.68 4.33 -11.30
CA ASN A 131 12.31 5.10 -10.22
C ASN A 131 11.53 4.98 -8.89
N ILE A 132 10.19 5.04 -8.92
CA ILE A 132 9.38 4.83 -7.72
C ILE A 132 9.60 3.41 -7.21
N ARG A 133 9.65 2.44 -8.11
CA ARG A 133 9.87 1.03 -7.77
C ARG A 133 11.23 0.79 -7.11
N GLN A 134 12.30 1.41 -7.62
CA GLN A 134 13.65 1.30 -7.05
C GLN A 134 13.83 2.08 -5.74
N LEU A 135 13.10 3.18 -5.57
CA LEU A 135 13.17 4.01 -4.36
C LEU A 135 12.18 3.57 -3.27
N ALA A 136 11.22 2.71 -3.61
CA ALA A 136 10.27 2.15 -2.67
C ALA A 136 11.02 1.36 -1.59
N SER A 137 10.82 1.78 -0.35
CA SER A 137 11.37 1.14 0.86
C SER A 137 10.34 0.27 1.56
N GLY A 138 9.10 0.26 1.05
CA GLY A 138 8.09 -0.68 1.49
C GLY A 138 7.27 -1.24 0.34
N ILE A 139 7.19 -2.57 0.27
CA ILE A 139 6.30 -3.27 -0.65
C ILE A 139 5.28 -4.03 0.17
N ILE A 140 4.02 -3.80 -0.15
CA ILE A 140 2.86 -4.34 0.56
C ILE A 140 2.04 -5.14 -0.44
N ILE A 141 1.79 -6.41 -0.13
CA ILE A 141 1.05 -7.33 -0.99
C ILE A 141 -0.22 -7.77 -0.26
N PRO A 142 -1.42 -7.34 -0.70
CA PRO A 142 -2.67 -7.94 -0.26
C PRO A 142 -2.78 -9.37 -0.83
N ILE A 143 -2.71 -10.37 0.04
CA ILE A 143 -2.68 -11.79 -0.35
C ILE A 143 -4.09 -12.35 -0.45
N SER A 144 -4.95 -12.02 0.50
CA SER A 144 -6.32 -12.51 0.52
C SER A 144 -7.23 -11.59 1.30
N LEU A 145 -8.43 -11.39 0.77
CA LEU A 145 -9.50 -10.63 1.43
C LEU A 145 -10.67 -11.58 1.72
N LYS A 146 -11.11 -11.65 2.97
CA LYS A 146 -12.28 -12.45 3.37
C LYS A 146 -13.29 -11.57 4.09
N LYS A 147 -14.51 -11.48 3.54
CA LYS A 147 -15.64 -10.83 4.23
C LYS A 147 -16.08 -11.73 5.38
N HIS A 148 -16.14 -11.18 6.58
CA HIS A 148 -16.70 -11.85 7.74
C HIS A 148 -18.02 -11.18 8.10
N VAL A 149 -19.10 -11.95 8.06
CA VAL A 149 -20.42 -11.50 8.53
C VAL A 149 -20.63 -12.15 9.90
N ALA A 150 -20.87 -11.35 10.94
CA ALA A 150 -21.21 -11.89 12.25
C ALA A 150 -22.48 -12.75 12.13
N LYS A 151 -22.46 -13.95 12.75
CA LYS A 151 -23.69 -14.77 12.82
C LYS A 151 -24.72 -14.02 13.66
N LYS A 152 -25.97 -13.95 13.17
CA LYS A 152 -27.12 -13.34 13.88
C LYS A 152 -27.15 -13.83 15.33
N GLY A 153 -27.07 -12.92 16.30
CA GLY A 153 -27.20 -13.23 17.73
C GLY A 153 -26.23 -12.49 18.65
N PHE A 154 -25.14 -11.93 18.13
CA PHE A 154 -24.25 -11.01 18.86
C PHE A 154 -24.21 -9.67 18.12
N ASN A 155 -25.27 -8.88 18.27
CA ASN A 155 -25.27 -7.49 17.82
C ASN A 155 -24.31 -6.72 18.72
N PHE A 156 -23.22 -6.19 18.14
CA PHE A 156 -22.59 -4.90 18.49
C PHE A 156 -21.33 -4.59 17.67
N PHE A 157 -20.87 -5.48 16.77
CA PHE A 157 -19.82 -5.13 15.81
C PHE A 157 -20.21 -5.48 14.37
N ASN A 158 -20.27 -4.43 13.56
CA ASN A 158 -20.56 -4.35 12.15
C ASN A 158 -19.76 -5.39 11.33
N SER A 159 -20.25 -5.68 10.13
CA SER A 159 -19.52 -6.47 9.12
C SER A 159 -18.07 -5.98 9.00
N PHE A 160 -17.11 -6.88 8.82
CA PHE A 160 -15.71 -6.51 8.66
C PHE A 160 -15.00 -7.45 7.69
N PHE A 161 -13.88 -6.98 7.15
CA PHE A 161 -12.99 -7.80 6.35
C PHE A 161 -11.78 -8.25 7.17
N ILE A 162 -11.34 -9.47 6.92
CA ILE A 162 -10.02 -9.94 7.34
C ILE A 162 -9.14 -9.96 6.11
N MET A 163 -8.12 -9.10 6.10
CA MET A 163 -7.13 -9.04 5.03
C MET A 163 -5.82 -9.68 5.50
N ARG A 164 -5.28 -10.58 4.70
CA ARG A 164 -3.91 -11.09 4.88
C ARG A 164 -2.96 -10.27 4.01
N ILE A 165 -1.90 -9.76 4.61
CA ILE A 165 -0.94 -8.87 3.98
C ILE A 165 0.46 -9.47 4.13
N GLY A 166 1.26 -9.35 3.08
CA GLY A 166 2.71 -9.51 3.12
C GLY A 166 3.38 -8.15 3.02
N ILE A 167 4.41 -7.92 3.81
CA ILE A 167 5.26 -6.73 3.77
C ILE A 167 6.69 -7.16 3.48
N PHE A 168 7.37 -6.39 2.63
CA PHE A 168 8.75 -6.55 2.23
C PHE A 168 9.44 -5.18 2.31
N GLN A 169 10.68 -5.14 2.79
CA GLN A 169 11.48 -3.90 2.89
C GLN A 169 12.25 -3.58 1.60
N ASP A 170 12.53 -4.60 0.78
CA ASP A 170 13.23 -4.46 -0.50
C ASP A 170 12.43 -5.12 -1.64
N ILE A 171 12.57 -4.58 -2.85
CA ILE A 171 12.07 -5.21 -4.07
C ILE A 171 12.72 -6.56 -4.35
N THR A 172 13.99 -6.72 -4.02
CA THR A 172 14.76 -7.94 -4.16
C THR A 172 14.15 -9.07 -3.31
N ASP A 173 13.76 -8.76 -2.08
CA ASP A 173 13.12 -9.72 -1.17
C ASP A 173 11.76 -10.16 -1.71
N TYR A 174 11.01 -9.18 -2.22
CA TYR A 174 9.72 -9.42 -2.84
C TYR A 174 9.84 -10.26 -4.13
N GLU A 175 10.79 -9.96 -5.02
CA GLU A 175 11.05 -10.72 -6.24
C GLU A 175 11.50 -12.15 -5.92
N THR A 176 12.40 -12.31 -4.95
CA THR A 176 12.84 -13.62 -4.47
C THR A 176 11.67 -14.44 -3.91
N TRP A 177 10.81 -13.81 -3.11
CA TRP A 177 9.61 -14.47 -2.59
C TRP A 177 8.65 -14.85 -3.70
N LYS A 178 8.42 -13.97 -4.69
CA LYS A 178 7.53 -14.20 -5.82
C LYS A 178 8.01 -15.40 -6.65
N THR A 179 9.29 -15.44 -7.03
CA THR A 179 9.89 -16.55 -7.79
C THR A 179 9.73 -17.88 -7.06
N LYS A 180 10.12 -17.92 -5.77
CA LYS A 180 9.93 -19.12 -4.92
C LYS A 180 8.45 -19.51 -4.77
N SER A 181 7.53 -18.55 -4.80
CA SER A 181 6.09 -18.81 -4.71
C SER A 181 5.54 -19.40 -6.01
N VAL A 182 6.05 -18.95 -7.17
CA VAL A 182 5.71 -19.55 -8.47
C VAL A 182 6.24 -20.98 -8.56
N GLU A 183 7.50 -21.22 -8.19
CA GLU A 183 8.10 -22.57 -8.16
C GLU A 183 7.27 -23.53 -7.29
N ARG A 184 6.88 -23.10 -6.09
CA ARG A 184 6.05 -23.93 -5.18
C ARG A 184 4.66 -24.21 -5.72
N ALA A 185 4.07 -23.27 -6.47
CA ALA A 185 2.77 -23.46 -7.09
C ALA A 185 2.84 -24.50 -8.23
N VAL A 186 3.96 -24.53 -8.96
CA VAL A 186 4.23 -25.55 -9.99
C VAL A 186 4.43 -26.93 -9.36
N GLU A 187 5.02 -27.00 -8.16
CA GLU A 187 5.21 -28.26 -7.41
C GLU A 187 3.99 -28.73 -6.59
N ASP A 188 2.84 -28.04 -6.69
CA ASP A 188 1.58 -28.32 -5.95
C ASP A 188 1.72 -28.39 -4.41
N LYS A 189 2.82 -27.85 -3.87
CA LYS A 189 3.10 -27.82 -2.42
C LYS A 189 2.37 -26.64 -1.77
N ARG A 190 1.27 -26.91 -1.07
CA ARG A 190 0.60 -25.94 -0.17
C ARG A 190 1.44 -25.67 1.08
N VAL A 191 2.44 -24.80 0.98
CA VAL A 191 3.24 -24.35 2.13
C VAL A 191 2.74 -22.98 2.58
N LYS A 192 2.56 -22.81 3.90
CA LYS A 192 2.25 -21.50 4.50
C LYS A 192 3.38 -20.52 4.21
N ASP A 193 3.05 -19.31 3.72
CA ASP A 193 4.04 -18.23 3.62
C ASP A 193 4.62 -17.94 5.01
N LYS A 194 5.92 -18.14 5.15
CA LYS A 194 6.65 -17.92 6.40
C LYS A 194 7.19 -16.50 6.39
N SER A 195 6.97 -15.78 7.50
CA SER A 195 7.68 -14.53 7.77
C SER A 195 9.16 -14.83 8.01
N ASP A 196 10.02 -13.97 7.51
CA ASP A 196 11.45 -13.99 7.76
C ASP A 196 11.88 -12.58 8.13
N VAL A 197 12.07 -12.35 9.43
CA VAL A 197 12.41 -11.02 9.96
C VAL A 197 13.81 -10.59 9.53
N GLY A 198 14.73 -11.54 9.31
CA GLY A 198 16.09 -11.24 8.86
C GLY A 198 16.15 -10.75 7.41
N LEU A 199 15.15 -11.13 6.60
CA LEU A 199 14.97 -10.68 5.21
C LEU A 199 13.89 -9.59 5.07
N GLY A 200 13.44 -8.97 6.18
CA GLY A 200 12.41 -7.93 6.13
C GLY A 200 11.01 -8.41 5.66
N ILE A 201 10.77 -9.73 5.58
CA ILE A 201 9.52 -10.32 5.08
C ILE A 201 8.57 -10.59 6.25
N ARG A 202 7.38 -9.97 6.25
CA ARG A 202 6.38 -10.17 7.30
C ARG A 202 5.00 -10.45 6.73
N PHE A 203 4.43 -11.58 7.12
CA PHE A 203 3.03 -11.91 6.83
C PHE A 203 2.18 -11.80 8.08
N PHE A 204 1.08 -11.05 7.99
CA PHE A 204 0.12 -10.95 9.06
C PHE A 204 -1.29 -10.68 8.52
N LYS A 205 -2.22 -10.53 9.45
CA LYS A 205 -3.62 -10.24 9.15
C LYS A 205 -4.03 -8.97 9.87
N ILE A 206 -4.88 -8.19 9.22
CA ILE A 206 -5.55 -7.02 9.80
C ILE A 206 -7.06 -7.19 9.69
N ILE A 207 -7.79 -6.47 10.54
CA ILE A 207 -9.25 -6.31 10.43
C ILE A 207 -9.51 -4.92 9.85
N ILE A 208 -10.31 -4.87 8.80
CA ILE A 208 -10.83 -3.63 8.22
C ILE A 208 -12.33 -3.57 8.55
N PRO A 209 -12.78 -2.66 9.43
CA PRO A 209 -14.21 -2.47 9.68
C PRO A 209 -14.90 -1.92 8.41
N LEU A 210 -16.17 -2.28 8.22
CA LEU A 210 -17.07 -1.63 7.25
C LEU A 210 -17.90 -0.54 7.93
#